data_AF-A0A2S9IJH4-F1
#
_entry.id   AF-A0A2S9IJH4-F1
#
_cell.length_a   1.000
_cell.length_b   1.000
_cell.length_c   1.000
_cell.angle_alpha   90.00
_cell.angle_beta   90.00
_cell.angle_gamma   90.00
#
_symmetry.space_group_name_H-M   'P 1'
#
loop_
_entity.id
_entity.type
_entity.pdbx_description
1 polymer ?
#
loop_
_entity_poly.entity_id
_entity_poly.type
_entity_poly.pdbx_seq_one_letter_code
_entity_poly.pdbx_strand_id
1 'polypeptide(L)'
;MEPRPSNTIYRGRNIARLLRRYGQDHVGLIFRCIQASDPTCFYSDVLWAVSRYLKAHHADDADRQRVIKRFSGIDLSGIRKAATRAAMGEGEHMTKRADAMAVMIWMELDKGEAA
;
A
#
# COMPACT_ATOMS: atom_id res chain seq x y z
N MET A 1 23.93 9.63 -23.30
CA MET A 1 23.33 8.57 -22.45
C MET A 1 22.08 9.16 -21.82
N GLU A 2 20.89 8.83 -22.34
CA GLU A 2 19.64 9.20 -21.66
C GLU A 2 19.52 8.43 -20.34
N PRO A 3 19.18 9.09 -19.22
CA PRO A 3 18.93 8.41 -17.97
C PRO A 3 17.72 7.48 -18.15
N ARG A 4 17.92 6.18 -17.92
CA ARG A 4 16.82 5.20 -17.96
C ARG A 4 15.69 5.68 -17.05
N PRO A 5 14.42 5.67 -17.50
CA PRO A 5 13.30 6.08 -16.66
C PRO A 5 13.26 5.19 -15.42
N SER A 6 13.54 5.79 -14.25
CA SER A 6 13.75 5.05 -12.99
C SER A 6 12.50 4.32 -12.47
N ASN A 7 11.35 4.54 -13.10
CA ASN A 7 10.05 4.22 -12.52
C ASN A 7 9.33 3.02 -13.15
N THR A 8 9.77 2.50 -14.29
CA THR A 8 9.02 1.42 -14.99
C THR A 8 9.50 0.03 -14.58
N ILE A 9 10.81 -0.17 -14.40
CA ILE A 9 11.41 -1.50 -14.13
C ILE A 9 11.26 -1.92 -12.65
N TYR A 10 11.24 -0.96 -11.72
CA TYR A 10 11.08 -1.25 -10.28
C TYR A 10 9.67 -1.72 -9.91
N ARG A 11 8.64 -1.28 -10.64
CA ARG A 11 7.24 -1.69 -10.44
C ARG A 11 7.06 -3.19 -10.69
N GLY A 12 7.57 -3.69 -11.82
CA GLY A 12 7.47 -5.12 -12.17
C GLY A 12 8.16 -6.04 -11.16
N ARG A 13 9.34 -5.65 -10.65
CA ARG A 13 10.08 -6.48 -9.69
C ARG A 13 9.36 -6.62 -8.34
N ASN A 14 8.76 -5.55 -7.83
CA ASN A 14 8.03 -5.61 -6.57
C ASN A 14 6.70 -6.35 -6.72
N ILE A 15 5.99 -6.16 -7.84
CA ILE A 15 4.81 -6.95 -8.17
C ILE A 15 5.15 -8.44 -8.27
N ALA A 16 6.23 -8.80 -8.98
CA ALA A 16 6.68 -10.18 -9.08
C ALA A 16 7.04 -10.79 -7.71
N ARG A 17 7.64 -10.01 -6.80
CA ARG A 17 7.89 -10.46 -5.42
C ARG A 17 6.60 -10.70 -4.65
N LEU A 18 5.62 -9.80 -4.75
CA LEU A 18 4.33 -9.95 -4.09
C LEU A 18 3.56 -11.16 -4.65
N LEU A 19 3.55 -11.34 -5.97
CA LEU A 19 2.93 -12.49 -6.63
C LEU A 19 3.56 -13.81 -6.16
N ARG A 20 4.91 -13.88 -6.12
CA ARG A 20 5.61 -15.08 -5.64
C ARG A 20 5.35 -15.37 -4.16
N ARG A 21 5.15 -14.33 -3.34
CA ARG A 21 5.03 -14.46 -1.89
C ARG A 21 3.61 -14.71 -1.42
N TYR A 22 2.62 -14.13 -2.10
CA TYR A 22 1.21 -14.09 -1.63
C TYR A 22 0.19 -14.53 -2.68
N GLY A 23 0.61 -14.85 -3.91
CA GLY A 23 -0.28 -15.28 -4.98
C GLY A 23 -1.02 -14.15 -5.68
N GLN A 24 -1.75 -14.52 -6.73
CA GLN A 24 -2.45 -13.58 -7.61
C GLN A 24 -3.65 -12.90 -6.92
N ASP A 25 -4.37 -13.64 -6.08
CA ASP A 25 -5.56 -13.15 -5.38
C ASP A 25 -5.23 -11.98 -4.44
N HIS A 26 -4.23 -12.16 -3.58
CA HIS A 26 -3.75 -11.13 -2.66
C HIS A 26 -3.27 -9.89 -3.41
N VAL A 27 -2.52 -10.09 -4.50
CA VAL A 27 -2.04 -8.99 -5.34
C VAL A 27 -3.19 -8.26 -6.02
N GLY A 28 -4.18 -8.99 -6.53
CA GLY A 28 -5.40 -8.42 -7.10
C GLY A 28 -6.16 -7.57 -6.09
N LEU A 29 -6.25 -8.01 -4.83
CA LEU A 29 -6.88 -7.25 -3.76
C LEU A 29 -6.12 -5.96 -3.44
N ILE A 30 -4.78 -6.00 -3.38
CA ILE A 30 -3.94 -4.78 -3.24
C ILE A 30 -4.27 -3.77 -4.33
N PHE A 31 -4.32 -4.21 -5.59
CA PHE A 31 -4.63 -3.33 -6.72
C PHE A 31 -6.00 -2.68 -6.57
N ARG A 32 -7.03 -3.45 -6.22
CA ARG A 32 -8.39 -2.93 -6.04
C ARG A 32 -8.49 -1.94 -4.88
N CYS A 33 -7.78 -2.17 -3.78
CA CYS A 33 -7.71 -1.22 -2.66
C CYS A 33 -7.07 0.11 -3.07
N ILE A 34 -5.97 0.06 -3.84
CA ILE A 34 -5.32 1.27 -4.35
C ILE A 34 -6.23 1.99 -5.34
N GLN A 35 -6.87 1.28 -6.27
CA GLN A 35 -7.81 1.86 -7.23
C GLN A 35 -9.00 2.54 -6.56
N ALA A 36 -9.51 1.96 -5.47
CA ALA A 36 -10.64 2.52 -4.73
C ALA A 36 -10.26 3.81 -3.99
N SER A 37 -9.02 3.93 -3.51
CA SER A 37 -8.52 5.12 -2.80
C SER A 37 -7.99 6.20 -3.76
N ASP A 38 -6.93 5.88 -4.51
CA ASP A 38 -6.28 6.77 -5.46
C ASP A 38 -5.63 5.94 -6.59
N PRO A 39 -6.25 5.89 -7.79
CA PRO A 39 -5.75 5.09 -8.90
C PRO A 39 -4.41 5.60 -9.47
N THR A 40 -3.90 6.76 -9.03
CA THR A 40 -2.60 7.29 -9.45
C THR A 40 -1.48 6.94 -8.46
N CYS A 41 -1.81 6.51 -7.23
CA CYS A 41 -0.86 6.24 -6.15
C CYS A 41 -0.19 4.84 -6.21
N PHE A 42 0.18 4.39 -7.41
CA PHE A 42 0.84 3.08 -7.61
C PHE A 42 2.35 3.13 -7.36
N TYR A 43 2.76 3.29 -6.11
CA TYR A 43 4.17 3.29 -5.71
C TYR A 43 4.54 1.99 -4.97
N SER A 44 5.84 1.64 -4.98
CA SER A 44 6.30 0.38 -4.38
C SER A 44 6.09 0.34 -2.87
N ASP A 45 6.33 1.46 -2.19
CA ASP A 45 6.03 1.65 -0.76
C ASP A 45 4.54 1.48 -0.46
N VAL A 46 3.65 2.04 -1.30
CA VAL A 46 2.19 1.86 -1.21
C VAL A 46 1.80 0.39 -1.36
N LEU A 47 2.30 -0.30 -2.41
CA LEU A 47 2.02 -1.72 -2.64
C LEU A 47 2.40 -2.57 -1.42
N TRP A 48 3.58 -2.34 -0.85
CA TRP A 48 4.03 -3.05 0.34
C TRP A 48 3.25 -2.68 1.60
N ALA A 49 2.87 -1.42 1.78
CA ALA A 49 2.07 -0.96 2.91
C ALA A 49 0.67 -1.58 2.91
N VAL A 50 -0.03 -1.51 1.78
CA VAL A 50 -1.35 -2.14 1.59
C VAL A 50 -1.24 -3.64 1.77
N SER A 51 -0.21 -4.28 1.17
CA SER A 51 0.03 -5.71 1.37
C SER A 51 0.19 -6.08 2.84
N ARG A 52 0.93 -5.30 3.63
CA ARG A 52 1.18 -5.56 5.05
C ARG A 52 -0.10 -5.40 5.87
N TYR A 53 -0.86 -4.35 5.61
CA TYR A 53 -2.18 -4.15 6.23
C TYR A 53 -3.10 -5.35 5.99
N LEU A 54 -3.25 -5.77 4.72
CA LEU A 54 -4.09 -6.92 4.38
C LEU A 54 -3.63 -8.20 5.08
N LYS A 55 -2.32 -8.45 5.12
CA LYS A 55 -1.72 -9.61 5.79
C LYS A 55 -1.95 -9.62 7.31
N ALA A 56 -2.01 -8.44 7.93
CA ALA A 56 -2.14 -8.30 9.37
C ALA A 56 -3.61 -8.32 9.83
N HIS A 57 -4.53 -7.80 9.03
CA HIS A 57 -5.91 -7.55 9.46
C HIS A 57 -6.98 -8.29 8.65
N HIS A 58 -6.64 -8.81 7.47
CA HIS A 58 -7.61 -9.39 6.51
C HIS A 58 -7.03 -10.63 5.82
N ALA A 59 -6.34 -11.49 6.58
CA ALA A 59 -5.68 -12.69 6.07
C ALA A 59 -6.65 -13.76 5.52
N ASP A 60 -7.90 -13.76 6.01
CA ASP A 60 -8.94 -14.72 5.64
C ASP A 60 -10.07 -14.00 4.88
N ASP A 61 -10.05 -14.19 3.57
CA ASP A 61 -10.77 -13.55 2.46
C ASP A 61 -12.33 -13.47 2.50
N ALA A 62 -12.99 -13.54 3.65
CA ALA A 62 -14.47 -13.53 3.69
C ALA A 62 -15.11 -12.19 3.28
N ASP A 63 -14.40 -11.05 3.38
CA ASP A 63 -15.00 -9.73 3.16
C ASP A 63 -14.15 -8.77 2.29
N ARG A 64 -13.63 -9.31 1.17
CA ARG A 64 -12.85 -8.54 0.17
C ARG A 64 -13.53 -7.23 -0.25
N GLN A 65 -14.85 -7.24 -0.42
CA GLN A 65 -15.61 -6.06 -0.85
C GLN A 65 -15.70 -4.99 0.24
N ARG A 66 -15.92 -5.37 1.51
CA ARG A 66 -15.85 -4.41 2.63
C ARG A 66 -14.48 -3.76 2.71
N VAL A 67 -13.41 -4.54 2.56
CA VAL A 67 -12.04 -4.00 2.61
C VAL A 67 -11.83 -2.96 1.51
N ILE A 68 -12.17 -3.28 0.25
CA ILE A 68 -12.05 -2.34 -0.87
C ILE A 68 -12.86 -1.07 -0.61
N LYS A 69 -14.10 -1.21 -0.09
CA LYS A 69 -14.95 -0.06 0.25
C LYS A 69 -14.36 0.79 1.37
N ARG A 70 -13.72 0.21 2.38
CA ARG A 70 -13.04 0.99 3.42
C ARG A 70 -11.89 1.81 2.83
N PHE A 71 -11.15 1.24 1.87
CA PHE A 71 -10.09 1.96 1.18
C PHE A 71 -10.59 3.15 0.34
N SER A 72 -11.85 3.17 -0.13
CA SER A 72 -12.37 4.35 -0.83
C SER A 72 -12.56 5.58 0.07
N GLY A 73 -12.51 5.41 1.39
CA GLY A 73 -12.62 6.50 2.37
C GLY A 73 -11.30 7.13 2.77
N ILE A 74 -10.15 6.62 2.30
CA ILE A 74 -8.83 7.12 2.71
C ILE A 74 -8.07 7.76 1.55
N ASP A 75 -7.21 8.73 1.86
CA ASP A 75 -6.29 9.35 0.91
C ASP A 75 -4.89 8.72 1.01
N LEU A 76 -4.63 7.69 0.20
CA LEU A 76 -3.32 7.04 0.14
C LEU A 76 -2.20 8.00 -0.28
N SER A 77 -2.48 9.02 -1.08
CA SER A 77 -1.49 10.02 -1.51
C SER A 77 -1.06 10.90 -0.33
N GLY A 78 -2.03 11.35 0.47
CA GLY A 78 -1.83 12.10 1.71
C GLY A 78 -1.08 11.28 2.76
N ILE A 79 -1.48 10.02 2.97
CA ILE A 79 -0.78 9.08 3.86
C ILE A 79 0.67 8.90 3.41
N ARG A 80 0.93 8.70 2.12
CA ARG A 80 2.29 8.56 1.60
C ARG A 80 3.13 9.82 1.82
N LYS A 81 2.54 11.02 1.62
CA LYS A 81 3.21 12.30 1.90
C LYS A 81 3.53 12.45 3.39
N ALA A 82 2.61 12.08 4.27
CA ALA A 82 2.82 12.10 5.73
C ALA A 82 3.92 11.11 6.16
N ALA A 83 3.86 9.87 5.68
CA ALA A 83 4.86 8.84 5.97
C ALA A 83 6.25 9.19 5.41
N THR A 84 6.32 9.82 4.23
CA THR A 84 7.59 10.29 3.67
C THR A 84 8.20 11.38 4.54
N ARG A 85 7.40 12.35 5.00
CA ARG A 85 7.86 13.39 5.93
C ARG A 85 8.33 12.78 7.27
N ALA A 86 7.58 11.82 7.81
CA ALA A 86 7.95 11.13 9.04
C ALA A 86 9.26 10.32 8.91
N ALA A 87 9.52 9.77 7.72
CA ALA A 87 10.72 8.97 7.45
C ALA A 87 11.97 9.79 7.10
N MET A 88 11.85 11.09 6.78
CA MET A 88 13.00 11.95 6.41
C MET A 88 13.98 12.23 7.57
N GLY A 89 13.70 11.76 8.80
CA GLY A 89 14.62 11.88 9.94
C GLY A 89 15.66 10.75 10.09
N GLU A 90 15.45 9.57 9.48
CA GLU A 90 16.28 8.38 9.79
C GLU A 90 16.45 7.42 8.60
N GLY A 91 17.11 7.87 7.53
CA GLY A 91 17.56 6.99 6.44
C GLY A 91 16.44 6.49 5.51
N GLU A 92 16.63 6.71 4.22
CA GLU A 92 15.66 6.56 3.12
C GLU A 92 15.23 5.11 2.78
N HIS A 93 15.07 4.23 3.77
CA HIS A 93 14.72 2.85 3.50
C HIS A 93 13.22 2.72 3.18
N MET A 94 12.91 2.36 1.93
CA MET A 94 11.57 2.03 1.43
C MET A 94 10.78 1.15 2.42
N THR A 95 11.44 0.23 3.10
CA THR A 95 10.86 -0.65 4.12
C THR A 95 10.26 0.14 5.28
N LYS A 96 11.02 1.08 5.88
CA LYS A 96 10.56 1.95 6.97
C LYS A 96 9.35 2.79 6.54
N ARG A 97 9.39 3.36 5.33
CA ARG A 97 8.26 4.11 4.77
C ARG A 97 7.01 3.25 4.61
N ALA A 98 7.15 2.05 4.05
CA ALA A 98 6.03 1.14 3.90
C ALA A 98 5.48 0.64 5.25
N ASP A 99 6.30 0.56 6.31
CA ASP A 99 5.85 0.21 7.66
C ASP A 99 5.08 1.38 8.29
N ALA A 100 5.63 2.60 8.24
CA ALA A 100 4.93 3.80 8.70
C ALA A 100 3.59 4.02 7.96
N MET A 101 3.58 3.80 6.65
CA MET A 101 2.35 3.84 5.86
C MET A 101 1.35 2.76 6.28
N ALA A 102 1.79 1.53 6.54
CA ALA A 102 0.88 0.46 6.97
C ALA A 102 0.19 0.80 8.30
N VAL A 103 0.93 1.40 9.24
CA VAL A 103 0.37 1.89 10.52
C VAL A 103 -0.64 3.02 10.28
N MET A 104 -0.30 4.00 9.44
CA MET A 104 -1.23 5.10 9.13
C MET A 104 -2.49 4.61 8.40
N ILE A 105 -2.36 3.65 7.49
CA ILE A 105 -3.50 3.00 6.83
C ILE A 105 -4.39 2.33 7.86
N TRP A 106 -3.81 1.56 8.79
CA TRP A 106 -4.58 0.94 9.87
C TRP A 106 -5.31 2.00 10.70
N MET A 107 -4.62 3.04 11.16
CA MET A 107 -5.24 4.12 11.96
C MET A 107 -6.41 4.79 11.24
N GLU A 108 -6.28 5.10 9.94
CA GLU A 108 -7.36 5.74 9.19
C GLU A 108 -8.54 4.80 8.92
N LEU A 109 -8.28 3.52 8.68
CA LEU A 109 -9.33 2.55 8.44
C LEU A 109 -10.07 2.16 9.73
N ASP A 110 -9.37 2.10 10.87
CA ASP A 110 -9.91 1.69 12.18
C ASP A 110 -10.70 2.81 12.88
N LYS A 111 -10.34 4.08 12.65
CA LYS A 111 -11.15 5.24 13.09
C LYS A 111 -12.59 5.20 12.58
N GLY A 112 -12.86 4.51 11.47
CA GLY A 112 -14.20 4.32 10.91
C GLY A 112 -15.07 3.28 11.63
N GLU A 113 -14.53 2.51 12.58
CA GLU A 113 -15.31 1.53 13.37
C GLU A 113 -15.77 2.05 14.74
N ALA A 114 -15.20 3.17 15.21
CA ALA A 114 -15.52 3.76 16.52
C ALA A 114 -16.62 4.85 16.47
N ALA A 115 -17.30 5.01 15.33
CA ALA A 115 -18.32 6.04 15.09
C ALA A 115 -19.68 5.43 14.70
#